data_AF-A0A7W6SQ30-F1
#
_entry.id   AF-A0A7W6SQ30-F1
#
_cell.length_a   1.000
_cell.length_b   1.000
_cell.length_c   1.000
_cell.angle_alpha   90.00
_cell.angle_beta   90.00
_cell.angle_gamma   90.00
#
_symmetry.space_group_name_H-M   'P 1'
#
loop_
_entity.id
_entity.type
_entity.pdbx_description
1 polymer ?
#
loop_
_entity_poly.entity_id
_entity_poly.type
_entity_poly.pdbx_seq_one_letter_code
_entity_poly.pdbx_strand_id
1 'polypeptide(L)'
;MFSAFSSINSHSIRAGTPAETAVKRLNGIGEVLSGLDISAIRTEDDMARMLWTLETADKCMRMILAEFRTERGKDQVVRETRSLIDLIERVRDELTGCCTANC
;
A
#
# COMPACT_ATOMS: atom_id res chain seq x y z
N MET A 1 -20.78 -1.29 -23.48
CA MET A 1 -20.65 0.17 -23.41
C MET A 1 -19.83 0.51 -22.17
N PHE A 2 -18.51 0.70 -22.35
CA PHE A 2 -17.59 1.21 -21.34
C PHE A 2 -16.82 2.36 -22.00
N SER A 3 -17.34 3.56 -21.85
CA SER A 3 -16.76 4.78 -22.40
C SER A 3 -16.42 5.71 -21.23
N ALA A 4 -15.19 5.62 -20.73
CA ALA A 4 -14.67 6.53 -19.70
C ALA A 4 -13.15 6.72 -19.81
N PHE A 5 -12.63 6.89 -21.03
CA PHE A 5 -11.32 7.50 -21.27
C PHE A 5 -11.41 8.44 -22.47
N SER A 6 -12.25 9.46 -22.34
CA SER A 6 -12.30 10.56 -23.31
C SER A 6 -11.93 11.83 -22.59
N SER A 7 -10.82 12.43 -23.03
CA SER A 7 -10.32 13.76 -22.65
C SER A 7 -9.62 13.84 -21.30
N ILE A 8 -8.32 13.53 -21.29
CA ILE A 8 -7.40 14.32 -20.46
C ILE A 8 -6.74 15.33 -21.39
N ASN A 9 -7.22 16.55 -21.22
CA ASN A 9 -6.77 17.79 -21.80
C ASN A 9 -5.23 17.89 -21.75
N SER A 10 -4.59 18.17 -22.90
CA SER A 10 -3.16 18.46 -23.05
C SER A 10 -2.77 19.81 -22.44
N HIS A 11 -3.12 20.05 -21.17
CA HIS A 11 -2.50 21.09 -20.37
C HIS A 11 -1.45 20.44 -19.48
N SER A 12 -0.21 20.34 -19.99
CA SER A 12 1.03 20.32 -19.23
C SER A 12 0.96 19.71 -17.81
N ILE A 13 0.45 18.48 -17.67
CA ILE A 13 0.85 17.65 -16.53
C ILE A 13 2.23 17.20 -16.93
N ARG A 14 3.28 17.83 -16.37
CA ARG A 14 4.62 17.26 -16.38
C ARG A 14 4.43 15.82 -15.94
N ALA A 15 4.51 14.87 -16.89
CA ALA A 15 4.43 13.46 -16.57
C ALA A 15 5.57 13.24 -15.60
N GLY A 16 5.22 13.05 -14.32
CA GLY A 16 6.22 12.80 -13.31
C GLY A 16 7.04 11.60 -13.76
N THR A 17 8.31 11.53 -13.36
CA THR A 17 9.11 10.36 -13.71
C THR A 17 8.35 9.09 -13.26
N PRO A 18 8.54 7.93 -13.91
CA PRO A 18 7.91 6.69 -13.48
C PRO A 18 8.05 6.47 -11.96
N ALA A 19 9.23 6.80 -11.41
CA ALA A 19 9.51 6.77 -9.97
C ALA A 19 8.64 7.73 -9.15
N GLU A 20 8.45 8.99 -9.59
CA GLU A 20 7.54 9.94 -8.91
C GLU A 20 6.09 9.44 -8.92
N THR A 21 5.66 8.79 -10.01
CA THR A 21 4.32 8.19 -10.09
C THR A 21 4.17 6.99 -9.16
N ALA A 22 5.19 6.15 -9.05
CA ALA A 22 5.22 5.03 -8.11
C ALA A 22 5.17 5.50 -6.66
N VAL A 23 5.93 6.54 -6.30
CA VAL A 23 5.90 7.14 -4.96
C VAL A 23 4.49 7.66 -4.64
N LYS A 24 3.81 8.32 -5.58
CA LYS A 24 2.41 8.74 -5.37
C LYS A 24 1.46 7.58 -5.10
N ARG A 25 1.61 6.46 -5.81
CA ARG A 25 0.81 5.24 -5.55
C ARG A 25 1.11 4.67 -4.16
N LEU A 26 2.38 4.60 -3.77
CA LEU A 26 2.80 4.14 -2.44
C LEU A 26 2.23 5.04 -1.34
N ASN A 27 2.24 6.36 -1.52
CA ASN A 27 1.65 7.30 -0.57
C ASN A 27 0.15 7.08 -0.40
N GLY A 28 -0.59 6.89 -1.50
CA GLY A 28 -2.02 6.59 -1.43
C GLY A 28 -2.32 5.27 -0.70
N ILE A 29 -1.47 4.25 -0.86
CA ILE A 29 -1.56 3.01 -0.08
C ILE A 29 -1.29 3.30 1.41
N GLY A 30 -0.26 4.10 1.71
CA GLY A 30 0.07 4.51 3.08
C GLY A 30 -1.07 5.27 3.76
N GLU A 31 -1.76 6.16 3.05
CA GLU A 31 -2.95 6.87 3.56
C GLU A 31 -4.06 5.90 3.94
N VAL A 32 -4.37 4.92 3.08
CA VAL A 32 -5.37 3.88 3.38
C VAL A 32 -4.97 3.07 4.61
N LEU A 33 -3.69 2.68 4.71
CA LEU A 33 -3.18 1.94 5.87
C LEU A 33 -3.21 2.77 7.16
N SER A 34 -2.97 4.07 7.08
CA SER A 34 -3.03 4.96 8.25
C SER A 34 -4.44 5.12 8.82
N GLY A 35 -5.47 4.84 8.01
CA GLY A 35 -6.87 4.82 8.45
C GLY A 35 -7.30 3.51 9.10
N LEU A 36 -6.43 2.51 9.18
CA LEU A 36 -6.74 1.24 9.84
C LEU A 36 -6.69 1.42 11.35
N ASP A 37 -7.85 1.25 11.99
CA ASP A 37 -7.96 1.32 13.45
C ASP A 37 -8.00 -0.09 14.05
N ILE A 38 -6.88 -0.51 14.63
CA ILE A 38 -6.75 -1.81 15.33
C ILE A 38 -7.69 -1.86 16.55
N SER A 39 -7.96 -0.73 17.20
CA SER A 39 -8.82 -0.66 18.38
C SER A 39 -10.32 -0.86 18.05
N ALA A 40 -10.68 -0.74 16.77
CA ALA A 40 -12.02 -1.01 16.26
C ALA A 40 -12.29 -2.51 16.03
N ILE A 41 -11.29 -3.39 16.14
CA ILE A 41 -11.44 -4.83 15.92
C ILE A 41 -12.17 -5.46 17.10
N ARG A 42 -13.35 -6.05 16.85
CA ARG A 42 -14.20 -6.66 17.89
C ARG A 42 -14.52 -8.13 17.63
N THR A 43 -14.34 -8.58 16.39
CA THR A 43 -14.69 -9.94 15.95
C THR A 43 -13.57 -10.58 15.14
N GLU A 44 -13.61 -11.91 15.01
CA GLU A 44 -12.72 -12.63 14.09
C GLU A 44 -12.90 -12.17 12.64
N ASP A 45 -14.11 -11.80 12.23
CA ASP A 45 -14.39 -11.25 10.90
C ASP A 45 -13.73 -9.87 10.69
N ASP A 46 -13.72 -9.00 11.70
CA ASP A 46 -13.00 -7.72 11.63
C ASP A 46 -11.50 -7.94 11.45
N MET A 47 -10.96 -8.91 12.17
CA MET A 47 -9.55 -9.30 12.09
C MET A 47 -9.20 -9.92 10.74
N ALA A 48 -10.02 -10.84 10.24
CA ALA A 48 -9.83 -11.46 8.93
C ALA A 48 -9.86 -10.40 7.82
N ARG A 49 -10.79 -9.43 7.90
CA ARG A 49 -10.84 -8.30 6.96
C ARG A 49 -9.58 -7.43 7.06
N MET A 50 -9.13 -7.12 8.27
CA MET A 50 -7.90 -6.35 8.49
C MET A 50 -6.68 -7.05 7.89
N LEU A 51 -6.50 -8.34 8.19
CA LEU A 51 -5.41 -9.16 7.64
C LEU A 51 -5.46 -9.21 6.11
N TRP A 52 -6.64 -9.37 5.53
CA TRP A 52 -6.82 -9.38 4.08
C TRP A 52 -6.47 -8.03 3.44
N THR A 53 -6.83 -6.91 4.08
CA THR A 53 -6.43 -5.57 3.63
C THR A 53 -4.91 -5.40 3.66
N LEU A 54 -4.26 -5.83 4.75
CA LEU A 54 -2.79 -5.79 4.89
C LEU A 54 -2.09 -6.65 3.84
N GLU A 55 -2.59 -7.86 3.57
CA GLU A 55 -2.03 -8.75 2.55
C GLU A 55 -2.20 -8.17 1.13
N THR A 56 -3.35 -7.56 0.86
CA THR A 56 -3.61 -6.90 -0.43
C THR A 56 -2.67 -5.71 -0.62
N ALA A 57 -2.45 -4.90 0.42
CA ALA A 57 -1.52 -3.79 0.38
C ALA A 57 -0.07 -4.24 0.13
N ASP A 58 0.41 -5.29 0.82
CA ASP A 58 1.75 -5.87 0.58
C ASP A 58 1.91 -6.35 -0.88
N LYS A 59 0.89 -7.03 -1.43
CA LYS A 59 0.90 -7.46 -2.83
C LYS A 59 0.99 -6.26 -3.79
N CYS A 60 0.21 -5.21 -3.56
CA CYS A 60 0.25 -4.00 -4.37
C CYS A 60 1.62 -3.32 -4.33
N MET A 61 2.23 -3.21 -3.15
CA MET A 61 3.58 -2.65 -2.99
C MET A 61 4.65 -3.48 -3.70
N ARG A 62 4.61 -4.80 -3.57
CA ARG A 62 5.54 -5.70 -4.26
C ARG A 62 5.39 -5.64 -5.78
N MET A 63 4.16 -5.46 -6.28
CA MET A 63 3.90 -5.27 -7.70
C MET A 63 4.51 -3.96 -8.20
N ILE A 64 4.31 -2.85 -7.47
CA ILE A 64 4.95 -1.58 -7.79
C ILE A 64 6.47 -1.76 -7.80
N LEU A 65 7.07 -2.37 -6.78
CA LEU A 65 8.51 -2.61 -6.73
C LEU A 65 9.03 -3.46 -7.91
N ALA A 66 8.23 -4.42 -8.37
CA ALA A 66 8.58 -5.28 -9.50
C ALA A 66 8.70 -4.48 -10.82
N GLU A 67 7.88 -3.44 -11.01
CA GLU A 67 7.94 -2.53 -12.18
C GLU A 67 9.32 -1.84 -12.29
N PHE A 68 9.98 -1.57 -11.15
CA PHE A 68 11.24 -0.83 -11.10
C PHE A 68 12.48 -1.73 -10.99
N ARG A 69 12.36 -3.06 -11.14
CA ARG A 69 13.51 -3.98 -10.94
C ARG A 69 14.73 -3.63 -11.79
N THR A 70 14.52 -3.14 -13.01
CA THR A 70 15.57 -2.84 -14.00
C THR A 70 15.89 -1.34 -14.14
N GLU A 71 15.22 -0.46 -13.39
CA GLU A 71 15.36 1.00 -13.55
C GLU A 71 16.45 1.63 -12.67
N ARG A 72 17.19 2.60 -13.24
CA ARG A 72 18.15 3.44 -12.50
C ARG A 72 17.39 4.51 -11.72
N GLY A 73 17.80 4.79 -10.48
CA GLY A 73 17.15 5.80 -9.62
C GLY A 73 15.94 5.28 -8.84
N LYS A 74 15.76 3.96 -8.75
CA LYS A 74 14.68 3.30 -7.99
C LYS A 74 14.84 3.36 -6.47
N ASP A 75 15.95 3.89 -5.95
CA ASP A 75 16.29 3.81 -4.53
C ASP A 75 15.20 4.45 -3.65
N GLN A 76 14.59 5.54 -4.12
CA GLN A 76 13.46 6.15 -3.40
C GLN A 76 12.23 5.24 -3.36
N VAL A 77 11.85 4.63 -4.50
CA VAL A 77 10.73 3.69 -4.57
C VAL A 77 10.98 2.48 -3.68
N VAL A 78 12.20 1.93 -3.72
CA VAL A 78 12.62 0.81 -2.86
C VAL A 78 12.52 1.16 -1.38
N ARG A 79 13.02 2.34 -0.98
CA ARG A 79 12.99 2.82 0.41
C ARG A 79 11.56 2.99 0.92
N GLU A 80 10.71 3.67 0.15
CA GLU A 80 9.30 3.89 0.52
C GLU A 80 8.53 2.58 0.62
N THR A 81 8.71 1.69 -0.37
CA THR A 81 8.07 0.36 -0.37
C THR A 81 8.48 -0.42 0.87
N ARG A 82 9.77 -0.44 1.21
CA ARG A 82 10.27 -1.17 2.37
C ARG A 82 9.72 -0.60 3.67
N SER A 83 9.66 0.72 3.82
CA SER A 83 9.09 1.36 5.01
C SER A 83 7.62 0.98 5.22
N LEU A 84 6.85 0.86 4.14
CA LEU A 84 5.44 0.46 4.23
C LEU A 84 5.27 -1.04 4.49
N ILE A 85 6.12 -1.89 3.93
CA ILE A 85 6.14 -3.33 4.25
C ILE A 85 6.47 -3.54 5.72
N ASP A 86 7.50 -2.86 6.25
CA ASP A 86 7.88 -2.95 7.66
C ASP A 86 6.71 -2.52 8.58
N LEU A 87 5.90 -1.54 8.16
CA LEU A 87 4.70 -1.11 8.87
C LEU A 87 3.60 -2.18 8.83
N ILE A 88 3.34 -2.78 7.66
CA ILE A 88 2.39 -3.89 7.52
C ILE A 88 2.78 -5.06 8.42
N GLU A 89 4.07 -5.42 8.46
CA GLU A 89 4.57 -6.51 9.29
C GLU A 89 4.34 -6.23 10.78
N ARG A 90 4.65 -5.01 11.25
CA ARG A 90 4.39 -4.61 12.64
C ARG A 90 2.90 -4.68 13.00
N VAL A 91 2.02 -4.19 12.13
CA VAL A 91 0.58 -4.23 12.38
C VAL A 91 0.07 -5.67 12.41
N ARG A 92 0.60 -6.55 11.56
CA ARG A 92 0.27 -7.98 11.58
C ARG A 92 0.74 -8.65 12.86
N ASP A 93 1.96 -8.35 13.31
CA ASP A 93 2.51 -8.87 14.56
C ASP A 93 1.70 -8.39 15.77
N GLU A 94 1.25 -7.13 15.78
CA GLU A 94 0.37 -6.60 16.83
C GLU A 94 -1.00 -7.29 16.83
N LEU A 95 -1.56 -7.51 15.64
CA LEU A 95 -2.86 -8.16 15.49
C LEU A 95 -2.82 -9.64 15.92
N THR A 96 -1.77 -10.36 15.55
CA THR A 96 -1.58 -11.78 15.93
C THR A 96 -1.14 -11.93 17.38
N GLY A 97 -0.35 -11.00 17.91
CA GLY A 97 0.04 -10.92 19.32
C GLY A 97 -1.13 -10.65 20.25
N CYS A 98 -2.05 -9.76 19.87
CA CYS A 98 -3.28 -9.48 20.62
C CYS A 98 -4.13 -10.75 20.85
N CYS A 99 -4.17 -11.66 19.86
CA CYS A 99 -4.86 -12.94 19.99
C CYS A 99 -4.22 -13.89 21.01
N THR A 100 -2.89 -13.84 21.17
CA THR A 100 -2.18 -14.69 22.14
C THR A 100 -2.27 -14.19 23.59
N ALA A 101 -2.58 -12.91 23.79
CA ALA A 101 -2.68 -12.29 25.12
C ALA A 101 -4.08 -12.40 25.76
N ASN A 102 -5.09 -12.84 25.00
CA ASN A 102 -6.47 -13.02 25.46
C ASN A 102 -6.90 -14.50 25.56
N CYS A 103 -5.95 -15.43 25.74
CA CYS A 103 -6.22 -16.84 26.05
C CYS A 103 -6.10 -17.12 27.55
#